data_AF-A0A8C5I2P8-F1
#
_entry.id   AF-A0A8C5I2P8-F1
#
_cell.length_a   1.000
_cell.length_b   1.000
_cell.length_c   1.000
_cell.angle_alpha   90.00
_cell.angle_beta   90.00
_cell.angle_gamma   90.00
#
_symmetry.space_group_name_H-M   'P 1'
#
loop_
_entity.id
_entity.type
_entity.pdbx_description
1 polymer ?
#
loop_
_entity_poly.entity_id
_entity_poly.type
_entity_poly.pdbx_seq_one_letter_code
_entity_poly.pdbx_strand_id
1 'polypeptide(L)'
;MSASRSVAPGFKWKRSRWGCNCPVALKEGKIIPGKPEFCLGFQDKFYILSSQEAYQKFVTNPRRYLLPPMPRPHCKVSIIGPPLSGKSTISQLLAQHYSAVLVDVEELLQPVLEAQEQERIDRIKEETTQAAVEKIKRQMESDEGQKSVTEDHPEVQALVLSAVEEAKKAKWSQSDHLCATVLQRHIKEIEKSTSDDEGTPGWVLDNFPPNVSQVDVLQEAGIQPDTIICLTDGDDHQVLKRLYEANKETVDRAIMRRIQEEKIQKENQDLTQKEQEFEVPSALKTVPEEIEENPEIPNTAENGKTKNESQAVVPQDHLGLGYPDCPEMNEYKLLLKHFVAEWEKMQFALNVTHCEVNIGKKSPGELLQEVLQHMEKPFCYESWELSAEDLEEESEEMNALNEQERGEDSISESFSAEEEEVDTTAQRTLGDTQHFCPVALQTHNVLWPCGDQIAAKYREKIYYFSSQEAKDLFLQNPAKFVSQTVPLKPPALRIFMLGTRGSGKTTQGAWLAQQLGLFHIQFREQLQMLIMAKTKRQVPKTDELVSLEDNSEDLDAKIKEAQGMEDTSANDNDCEVGCTMKCKCANISSY
;
A
#
# COMPACT_ATOMS: atom_id res chain seq x y z
N MET A 1 -21.13 21.77 16.57
CA MET A 1 -22.53 22.06 16.95
C MET A 1 -23.11 20.80 17.57
N SER A 2 -24.01 20.95 18.54
CA SER A 2 -24.32 19.91 19.53
C SER A 2 -24.95 18.64 18.97
N ALA A 3 -24.39 17.48 19.33
CA ALA A 3 -25.03 16.18 19.20
C ALA A 3 -26.06 16.01 20.33
N SER A 4 -27.22 16.67 20.20
CA SER A 4 -28.26 16.70 21.25
C SER A 4 -29.64 16.29 20.74
N ARG A 5 -29.67 15.40 19.74
CA ARG A 5 -30.80 14.52 19.45
C ARG A 5 -30.25 13.11 19.26
N SER A 6 -30.88 12.14 19.90
CA SER A 6 -30.70 10.73 19.61
C SER A 6 -31.67 10.31 18.49
N VAL A 7 -31.39 9.21 17.80
CA VAL A 7 -32.27 8.58 16.80
C VAL A 7 -33.50 8.01 17.50
N ALA A 8 -33.21 7.29 18.59
CA ALA A 8 -34.09 6.73 19.61
C ALA A 8 -33.27 6.77 20.92
N PRO A 9 -33.89 6.58 22.10
CA PRO A 9 -33.15 6.33 23.35
C PRO A 9 -32.06 5.27 23.15
N GLY A 10 -30.90 5.40 23.81
CA GLY A 10 -29.69 4.59 23.56
C GLY A 10 -28.94 4.86 22.24
N PHE A 11 -29.64 5.20 21.14
CA PHE A 11 -29.02 5.39 19.82
C PHE A 11 -28.63 6.86 19.53
N LYS A 12 -27.37 7.24 19.81
CA LYS A 12 -26.82 8.55 19.40
C LYS A 12 -26.66 8.63 17.86
N TRP A 13 -26.97 9.78 17.25
CA TRP A 13 -26.67 10.01 15.82
C TRP A 13 -25.16 10.04 15.57
N LYS A 14 -24.64 9.07 14.82
CA LYS A 14 -23.20 8.97 14.49
C LYS A 14 -22.92 9.70 13.16
N ARG A 15 -21.74 10.31 13.01
CA ARG A 15 -21.36 10.95 11.74
C ARG A 15 -20.93 9.87 10.75
N SER A 16 -21.40 9.94 9.51
CA SER A 16 -21.02 8.94 8.49
C SER A 16 -19.52 9.03 8.12
N ARG A 17 -18.91 7.94 7.62
CA ARG A 17 -17.46 7.87 7.30
C ARG A 17 -16.99 8.91 6.26
N TRP A 18 -17.92 9.47 5.49
CA TRP A 18 -17.66 10.52 4.51
C TRP A 18 -17.50 11.91 5.15
N GLY A 19 -17.78 12.04 6.46
CA GLY A 19 -17.52 13.24 7.25
C GLY A 19 -18.43 14.40 6.87
N CYS A 20 -17.92 15.35 6.07
CA CYS A 20 -18.71 16.39 5.41
C CYS A 20 -18.92 16.12 3.92
N ASN A 21 -18.21 15.16 3.32
CA ASN A 21 -18.18 14.96 1.88
C ASN A 21 -19.40 14.20 1.40
N CYS A 22 -19.91 14.56 0.23
CA CYS A 22 -21.10 13.94 -0.34
C CYS A 22 -20.79 12.55 -0.93
N PRO A 23 -21.31 11.43 -0.39
CA PRO A 23 -21.10 10.07 -0.95
C PRO A 23 -21.55 9.91 -2.41
N VAL A 24 -22.55 10.66 -2.87
CA VAL A 24 -23.03 10.62 -4.26
C VAL A 24 -22.04 11.33 -5.19
N ALA A 25 -21.63 12.55 -4.87
CA ALA A 25 -20.58 13.27 -5.59
C ALA A 25 -19.28 12.45 -5.64
N LEU A 26 -18.90 11.76 -4.56
CA LEU A 26 -17.75 10.85 -4.55
C LEU A 26 -17.91 9.61 -5.45
N LYS A 27 -19.14 9.15 -5.73
CA LYS A 27 -19.39 8.09 -6.72
C LYS A 27 -19.34 8.60 -8.16
N GLU A 28 -19.62 9.89 -8.34
CA GLU A 28 -19.36 10.70 -9.54
C GLU A 28 -17.92 11.27 -9.52
N GLY A 29 -17.08 10.78 -8.60
CA GLY A 29 -15.68 11.11 -8.33
C GLY A 29 -15.32 12.58 -8.21
N LYS A 30 -16.21 13.38 -7.62
CA LYS A 30 -15.98 14.77 -7.20
C LYS A 30 -15.98 14.87 -5.67
N ILE A 31 -14.89 15.38 -5.09
CA ILE A 31 -14.79 15.60 -3.64
C ILE A 31 -15.48 16.92 -3.29
N ILE A 32 -16.79 16.88 -3.06
CA ILE A 32 -17.60 18.07 -2.73
C ILE A 32 -18.11 17.99 -1.28
N PRO A 33 -17.85 19.00 -0.43
CA PRO A 33 -18.47 19.09 0.89
C PRO A 33 -19.97 19.34 0.73
N GLY A 34 -20.77 18.54 1.44
CA GLY A 34 -22.21 18.67 1.49
C GLY A 34 -22.66 19.91 2.26
N LYS A 35 -23.85 20.41 1.93
CA LYS A 35 -24.50 21.51 2.64
C LYS A 35 -25.36 20.96 3.78
N PRO A 36 -25.36 21.57 4.98
CA PRO A 36 -26.21 21.14 6.10
C PRO A 36 -27.72 21.05 5.77
N GLU A 37 -28.16 21.82 4.78
CA GLU A 37 -29.53 21.81 4.23
C GLU A 37 -29.95 20.45 3.64
N PHE A 38 -29.01 19.70 3.07
CA PHE A 38 -29.23 18.38 2.46
C PHE A 38 -28.70 17.24 3.34
N CYS A 39 -28.93 17.35 4.65
CA CYS A 39 -28.61 16.29 5.62
C CYS A 39 -29.71 15.21 5.62
N LEU A 40 -29.32 13.94 5.72
CA LEU A 40 -30.24 12.80 5.86
C LEU A 40 -29.71 11.78 6.87
N GLY A 41 -30.61 11.04 7.50
CA GLY A 41 -30.28 9.90 8.37
C GLY A 41 -30.49 8.55 7.67
N PHE A 42 -29.54 7.63 7.79
CA PHE A 42 -29.66 6.24 7.32
C PHE A 42 -28.77 5.30 8.16
N GLN A 43 -29.37 4.25 8.75
CA GLN A 43 -28.69 3.25 9.60
C GLN A 43 -27.76 3.91 10.65
N ASP A 44 -28.34 4.52 11.69
CA ASP A 44 -27.69 5.29 12.77
C ASP A 44 -26.83 6.52 12.37
N LYS A 45 -26.52 6.69 11.07
CA LYS A 45 -25.61 7.73 10.59
C LYS A 45 -26.29 8.86 9.84
N PHE A 46 -25.77 10.07 10.01
CA PHE A 46 -26.14 11.19 9.15
C PHE A 46 -25.12 11.44 8.03
N TYR A 47 -25.65 11.78 6.86
CA TYR A 47 -24.92 12.05 5.63
C TYR A 47 -25.26 13.46 5.16
N ILE A 48 -24.24 14.21 4.73
CA ILE A 48 -24.41 15.58 4.25
C ILE A 48 -24.15 15.58 2.74
N LEU A 49 -25.12 16.07 1.96
CA LEU A 49 -25.07 16.01 0.49
C LEU A 49 -24.88 17.38 -0.16
N SER A 50 -24.32 17.40 -1.36
CA SER A 50 -23.96 18.64 -2.06
C SER A 50 -25.15 19.36 -2.69
N SER A 51 -26.16 18.62 -3.14
CA SER A 51 -27.32 19.12 -3.88
C SER A 51 -28.60 18.32 -3.63
N GLN A 52 -29.74 18.89 -4.01
CA GLN A 52 -31.04 18.22 -4.00
C GLN A 52 -31.08 16.98 -4.92
N GLU A 53 -30.36 17.00 -6.04
CA GLU A 53 -30.23 15.85 -6.94
C GLU A 53 -29.46 14.71 -6.28
N ALA A 54 -28.34 15.02 -5.61
CA ALA A 54 -27.60 14.05 -4.81
C ALA A 54 -28.47 13.46 -3.70
N TYR A 55 -29.32 14.28 -3.07
CA TYR A 55 -30.29 13.83 -2.08
C TYR A 55 -31.28 12.81 -2.64
N GLN A 56 -31.91 13.10 -3.78
CA GLN A 56 -32.83 12.18 -4.44
C GLN A 56 -32.14 10.88 -4.88
N LYS A 57 -30.94 10.98 -5.46
CA LYS A 57 -30.10 9.82 -5.84
C LYS A 57 -29.79 8.91 -4.63
N PHE A 58 -29.37 9.50 -3.51
CA PHE A 58 -29.06 8.73 -2.29
C PHE A 58 -30.30 8.07 -1.69
N VAL A 59 -31.42 8.79 -1.56
CA VAL A 59 -32.68 8.25 -1.01
C VAL A 59 -33.23 7.11 -1.87
N THR A 60 -33.07 7.20 -3.21
CA THR A 60 -33.55 6.17 -4.14
C THR A 60 -32.80 4.85 -3.99
N ASN A 61 -31.47 4.89 -3.82
CA ASN A 61 -30.67 3.68 -3.63
C ASN A 61 -29.40 3.95 -2.79
N PRO A 62 -29.49 3.97 -1.45
CA PRO A 62 -28.33 4.25 -0.61
C PRO A 62 -27.26 3.17 -0.74
N ARG A 63 -27.66 1.90 -0.94
CA ARG A 63 -26.72 0.75 -1.04
C ARG A 63 -25.65 0.93 -2.13
N ARG A 64 -25.97 1.60 -3.25
CA ARG A 64 -25.01 1.92 -4.35
C ARG A 64 -23.80 2.75 -3.87
N TYR A 65 -23.96 3.53 -2.81
CA TYR A 65 -22.94 4.45 -2.29
C TYR A 65 -22.24 3.91 -1.02
N LEU A 66 -22.90 3.02 -0.29
CA LEU A 66 -22.44 2.54 1.02
C LEU A 66 -21.64 1.22 0.93
N LEU A 67 -22.02 0.31 0.03
CA LEU A 67 -21.45 -1.03 -0.11
C LEU A 67 -20.17 -1.06 -0.98
N PRO A 68 -19.29 -2.08 -0.81
CA PRO A 68 -18.18 -2.33 -1.74
C PRO A 68 -18.66 -2.71 -3.17
N PRO A 69 -17.94 -2.32 -4.24
CA PRO A 69 -16.80 -1.42 -4.26
C PRO A 69 -17.22 0.01 -3.94
N MET A 70 -16.64 0.56 -2.87
CA MET A 70 -17.00 1.87 -2.33
C MET A 70 -16.68 2.96 -3.35
N PRO A 71 -17.41 4.09 -3.37
CA PRO A 71 -17.01 5.26 -4.16
C PRO A 71 -15.59 5.68 -3.77
N ARG A 72 -14.67 5.56 -4.74
CA ARG A 72 -13.31 6.11 -4.69
C ARG A 72 -13.32 7.40 -5.51
N PRO A 73 -12.58 8.46 -5.12
CA PRO A 73 -12.41 9.61 -5.99
C PRO A 73 -11.76 9.18 -7.31
N HIS A 74 -12.04 9.91 -8.39
CA HIS A 74 -11.26 9.74 -9.61
C HIS A 74 -9.82 10.19 -9.34
N CYS A 75 -8.85 9.50 -9.94
CA CYS A 75 -7.45 9.84 -9.75
C CYS A 75 -7.14 11.16 -10.49
N LYS A 76 -7.09 12.29 -9.79
CA LYS A 76 -6.55 13.57 -10.28
C LYS A 76 -5.27 13.87 -9.53
N VAL A 77 -4.13 13.42 -10.04
CA VAL A 77 -2.84 13.58 -9.35
C VAL A 77 -1.76 14.17 -10.24
N SER A 78 -0.78 14.80 -9.61
CA SER A 78 0.45 15.26 -10.25
C SER A 78 1.64 14.55 -9.62
N ILE A 79 2.51 13.95 -10.43
CA ILE A 79 3.72 13.26 -9.96
C ILE A 79 4.94 14.08 -10.35
N ILE A 80 5.68 14.53 -9.34
CA ILE A 80 6.89 15.35 -9.47
C ILE A 80 8.07 14.63 -8.81
N GLY A 81 9.28 15.05 -9.16
CA GLY A 81 10.50 14.48 -8.60
C GLY A 81 11.73 14.84 -9.43
N PRO A 82 12.94 14.60 -8.92
CA PRO A 82 14.18 14.85 -9.64
C PRO A 82 14.29 13.96 -10.90
N PRO A 83 15.18 14.29 -11.86
CA PRO A 83 15.43 13.46 -13.04
C PRO A 83 15.81 12.03 -12.63
N LEU A 84 15.38 11.02 -13.39
CA LEU A 84 15.64 9.58 -13.15
C LEU A 84 15.12 9.01 -11.80
N SER A 85 14.25 9.72 -11.09
CA SER A 85 13.50 9.20 -9.92
C SER A 85 12.65 7.97 -10.24
N GLY A 86 12.14 7.88 -11.48
CA GLY A 86 11.16 6.86 -11.89
C GLY A 86 9.73 7.37 -11.98
N LYS A 87 9.52 8.70 -11.89
CA LYS A 87 8.23 9.40 -12.03
C LYS A 87 7.34 8.83 -13.13
N SER A 88 7.74 8.88 -14.40
CA SER A 88 6.94 8.39 -15.54
C SER A 88 6.51 6.92 -15.41
N THR A 89 7.34 6.06 -14.82
CA THR A 89 6.99 4.66 -14.55
C THR A 89 5.86 4.57 -13.51
N ILE A 90 5.92 5.35 -12.44
CA ILE A 90 4.87 5.40 -11.41
C ILE A 90 3.61 6.05 -12.00
N SER A 91 3.74 7.14 -12.76
CA SER A 91 2.64 7.80 -13.47
C SER A 91 1.89 6.83 -14.38
N GLN A 92 2.60 6.01 -15.16
CA GLN A 92 2.01 4.99 -16.02
C GLN A 92 1.34 3.85 -15.24
N LEU A 93 1.99 3.31 -14.19
CA LEU A 93 1.43 2.25 -13.35
C LEU A 93 0.17 2.72 -12.60
N LEU A 94 0.16 3.96 -12.14
CA LEU A 94 -0.93 4.57 -11.39
C LEU A 94 -2.11 4.92 -12.30
N ALA A 95 -1.83 5.40 -13.53
CA ALA A 95 -2.82 5.57 -14.58
C ALA A 95 -3.50 4.24 -14.94
N GLN A 96 -2.73 3.15 -15.08
CA GLN A 96 -3.26 1.80 -15.30
C GLN A 96 -4.14 1.31 -14.13
N HIS A 97 -3.69 1.50 -12.88
CA HIS A 97 -4.44 1.06 -11.70
C HIS A 97 -5.80 1.75 -11.54
N TYR A 98 -5.87 3.06 -11.80
CA TYR A 98 -7.10 3.84 -11.67
C TYR A 98 -7.90 3.99 -12.98
N SER A 99 -7.45 3.40 -14.09
CA SER A 99 -7.99 3.65 -15.44
C SER A 99 -8.08 5.15 -15.76
N ALA A 100 -7.04 5.89 -15.37
CA ALA A 100 -6.90 7.33 -15.60
C ALA A 100 -6.08 7.61 -16.86
N VAL A 101 -6.27 8.78 -17.46
CA VAL A 101 -5.50 9.25 -18.61
C VAL A 101 -4.15 9.76 -18.14
N LEU A 102 -3.06 9.21 -18.68
CA LEU A 102 -1.72 9.77 -18.49
C LEU A 102 -1.59 11.03 -19.36
N VAL A 103 -1.15 12.12 -18.75
CA VAL A 103 -1.05 13.44 -19.39
C VAL A 103 0.39 13.92 -19.25
N ASP A 104 1.18 13.69 -20.31
CA ASP A 104 2.51 14.28 -20.46
C ASP A 104 2.35 15.69 -21.05
N VAL A 105 2.79 16.68 -20.29
CA VAL A 105 2.69 18.10 -20.66
C VAL A 105 3.72 18.48 -21.73
N GLU A 106 4.88 17.81 -21.78
CA GLU A 106 5.90 18.02 -22.80
C GLU A 106 5.42 17.48 -24.16
N GLU A 107 4.83 16.27 -24.18
CA GLU A 107 4.22 15.69 -25.40
C GLU A 107 3.04 16.53 -25.93
N LEU A 108 2.17 17.01 -25.03
CA LEU A 108 1.04 17.89 -25.41
C LEU A 108 1.48 19.26 -25.95
N LEU A 109 2.64 19.76 -25.51
CA LEU A 109 3.17 21.06 -25.96
C LEU A 109 3.90 20.98 -27.29
N GLN A 110 4.58 19.87 -27.61
CA GLN A 110 5.35 19.69 -28.86
C GLN A 110 4.62 20.19 -30.12
N PRO A 111 3.42 19.69 -30.49
CA PRO A 111 2.76 20.11 -31.73
C PRO A 111 2.31 21.57 -31.72
N VAL A 112 2.04 22.15 -30.54
CA VAL A 112 1.65 23.56 -30.40
C VAL A 112 2.87 24.47 -30.56
N LEU A 113 4.01 24.06 -29.98
CA LEU A 113 5.28 24.79 -30.09
C LEU A 113 5.85 24.71 -31.52
N GLU A 114 5.78 23.55 -32.17
CA GLU A 114 6.18 23.39 -33.58
C GLU A 114 5.34 24.27 -34.50
N ALA A 115 4.02 24.34 -34.29
CA ALA A 115 3.14 25.22 -35.06
C ALA A 115 3.47 26.72 -34.85
N GLN A 116 3.72 27.15 -33.60
CA GLN A 116 4.09 28.54 -33.30
C GLN A 116 5.48 28.92 -33.83
N GLU A 117 6.47 28.01 -33.73
CA GLU A 117 7.80 28.25 -34.28
C GLU A 117 7.78 28.30 -35.80
N GLN A 118 6.97 27.44 -36.44
CA GLN A 118 6.76 27.47 -37.89
C GLN A 118 6.08 28.77 -38.34
N GLU A 119 5.01 29.21 -37.67
CA GLU A 119 4.33 30.51 -37.92
C GLU A 119 5.31 31.68 -37.77
N ARG A 120 6.12 31.68 -36.70
CA ARG A 120 7.17 32.68 -36.45
C ARG A 120 8.22 32.68 -37.57
N ILE A 121 8.72 31.52 -37.96
CA ILE A 121 9.69 31.36 -39.05
C ILE A 121 9.11 31.88 -40.37
N ASP A 122 7.85 31.58 -40.67
CA ASP A 122 7.20 32.01 -41.91
C ASP A 122 6.95 33.52 -41.92
N ARG A 123 6.54 34.11 -40.78
CA ARG A 123 6.45 35.58 -40.64
C ARG A 123 7.81 36.26 -40.81
N ILE A 124 8.89 35.68 -40.26
CA ILE A 124 10.25 36.19 -40.46
C ILE A 124 10.68 36.08 -41.92
N LYS A 125 10.34 35.00 -42.64
CA LYS A 125 10.58 34.91 -44.09
C LYS A 125 9.84 36.01 -44.85
N GLU A 126 8.57 36.27 -44.55
CA GLU A 126 7.78 37.33 -45.19
C GLU A 126 8.35 38.72 -44.89
N GLU A 127 8.65 39.04 -43.63
CA GLU A 127 9.27 40.32 -43.25
C GLU A 127 10.66 40.49 -43.91
N THR A 128 11.47 39.43 -43.96
CA THR A 128 12.84 39.49 -44.53
C THR A 128 12.84 39.53 -46.06
N THR A 129 11.95 38.81 -46.73
CA THR A 129 11.78 38.88 -48.19
C THR A 129 11.34 40.28 -48.61
N GLN A 130 10.32 40.86 -47.96
CA GLN A 130 9.86 42.22 -48.22
C GLN A 130 10.98 43.25 -47.99
N ALA A 131 11.69 43.18 -46.86
CA ALA A 131 12.79 44.08 -46.54
C ALA A 131 13.98 43.94 -47.52
N ALA A 132 14.31 42.73 -47.96
CA ALA A 132 15.37 42.48 -48.93
C ALA A 132 15.00 42.97 -50.33
N VAL A 133 13.75 42.72 -50.79
CA VAL A 133 13.24 43.22 -52.07
C VAL A 133 13.22 44.75 -52.09
N GLU A 134 12.76 45.41 -51.02
CA GLU A 134 12.87 46.88 -50.91
C GLU A 134 14.32 47.38 -50.92
N LYS A 135 15.21 46.73 -50.18
CA LYS A 135 16.62 47.14 -50.09
C LYS A 135 17.32 47.06 -51.45
N ILE A 136 17.13 45.94 -52.17
CA ILE A 136 17.71 45.75 -53.51
C ILE A 136 17.06 46.72 -54.50
N LYS A 137 15.74 46.94 -54.43
CA LYS A 137 15.06 47.92 -55.29
C LYS A 137 15.62 49.34 -55.11
N ARG A 138 15.85 49.78 -53.86
CA ARG A 138 16.49 51.09 -53.57
C ARG A 138 17.95 51.16 -54.04
N GLN A 139 18.68 50.06 -54.08
CA GLN A 139 20.04 50.01 -54.65
C GLN A 139 20.01 50.05 -56.19
N MET A 140 19.06 49.37 -56.83
CA MET A 140 18.89 49.37 -58.29
C MET A 140 18.26 50.67 -58.83
N GLU A 141 17.63 51.49 -57.99
CA GLU A 141 17.23 52.86 -58.37
C GLU A 141 18.43 53.83 -58.49
N SER A 142 19.64 53.41 -58.10
CA SER A 142 20.88 54.21 -58.23
C SER A 142 21.78 53.82 -59.41
N ASP A 143 21.56 52.66 -60.04
CA ASP A 143 22.24 52.20 -61.26
C ASP A 143 21.21 52.11 -62.41
N GLU A 144 21.43 52.82 -63.52
CA GLU A 144 20.52 52.82 -64.68
C GLU A 144 20.52 51.45 -65.41
N GLY A 145 19.78 50.47 -64.88
CA GLY A 145 19.76 49.09 -65.37
C GLY A 145 18.46 48.36 -65.07
N GLN A 146 17.46 48.52 -65.94
CA GLN A 146 16.11 47.99 -65.76
C GLN A 146 16.07 46.44 -65.77
N LYS A 147 16.04 45.84 -64.57
CA LYS A 147 15.67 44.43 -64.33
C LYS A 147 14.72 44.35 -63.13
N SER A 148 13.63 43.60 -63.28
CA SER A 148 12.66 43.35 -62.22
C SER A 148 13.25 42.43 -61.15
N VAL A 149 13.46 42.95 -59.94
CA VAL A 149 13.73 42.13 -58.76
C VAL A 149 12.53 41.22 -58.49
N THR A 150 12.81 39.93 -58.34
CA THR A 150 11.82 38.88 -58.03
C THR A 150 12.28 38.13 -56.78
N GLU A 151 11.35 37.45 -56.11
CA GLU A 151 11.59 36.75 -54.84
C GLU A 151 12.69 35.67 -54.95
N ASP A 152 12.88 35.10 -56.15
CA ASP A 152 13.91 34.12 -56.48
C ASP A 152 15.34 34.69 -56.66
N HIS A 153 15.58 35.97 -56.37
CA HIS A 153 16.92 36.55 -56.48
C HIS A 153 17.88 35.91 -55.44
N PRO A 154 19.08 35.42 -55.84
CA PRO A 154 19.96 34.66 -54.94
C PRO A 154 20.40 35.46 -53.70
N GLU A 155 20.45 36.78 -53.81
CA GLU A 155 20.79 37.70 -52.73
C GLU A 155 19.65 37.87 -51.71
N VAL A 156 18.39 37.77 -52.15
CA VAL A 156 17.20 37.69 -51.26
C VAL A 156 17.19 36.35 -50.54
N GLN A 157 17.41 35.25 -51.28
CA GLN A 157 17.45 33.90 -50.71
C GLN A 157 18.55 33.77 -49.64
N ALA A 158 19.74 34.32 -49.87
CA ALA A 158 20.83 34.32 -48.88
C ALA A 158 20.45 35.06 -47.58
N LEU A 159 19.86 36.25 -47.68
CA LEU A 159 19.43 37.04 -46.51
C LEU A 159 18.31 36.34 -45.71
N VAL A 160 17.34 35.75 -46.40
CA VAL A 160 16.25 34.98 -45.78
C VAL A 160 16.77 33.72 -45.09
N LEU A 161 17.71 33.00 -45.71
CA LEU A 161 18.33 31.82 -45.09
C LEU A 161 19.09 32.17 -43.81
N SER A 162 19.87 33.27 -43.80
CA SER A 162 20.54 33.74 -42.57
C SER A 162 19.56 34.12 -41.47
N ALA A 163 18.47 34.82 -41.80
CA ALA A 163 17.46 35.22 -40.83
C ALA A 163 16.71 34.02 -40.22
N VAL A 164 16.41 32.99 -41.03
CA VAL A 164 15.80 31.75 -40.57
C VAL A 164 16.77 30.93 -39.70
N GLU A 165 18.08 30.92 -40.01
CA GLU A 165 19.08 30.30 -39.13
C GLU A 165 19.23 31.01 -37.79
N GLU A 166 19.19 32.35 -37.77
CA GLU A 166 19.23 33.12 -36.52
C GLU A 166 17.95 32.93 -35.71
N ALA A 167 16.78 32.90 -36.36
CA ALA A 167 15.51 32.57 -35.71
C ALA A 167 15.55 31.20 -35.02
N LYS A 168 16.04 30.17 -35.72
CA LYS A 168 16.21 28.80 -35.17
C LYS A 168 17.24 28.71 -34.03
N LYS A 169 18.22 29.62 -33.98
CA LYS A 169 19.22 29.72 -32.90
C LYS A 169 18.68 30.48 -31.69
N ALA A 170 17.70 31.37 -31.87
CA ALA A 170 17.03 32.12 -30.81
C ALA A 170 16.06 31.22 -30.03
N LYS A 171 16.59 30.48 -29.05
CA LYS A 171 15.84 29.55 -28.19
C LYS A 171 14.67 30.28 -27.50
N TRP A 172 13.44 30.08 -27.98
CA TRP A 172 12.25 30.76 -27.49
C TRP A 172 11.89 30.31 -26.07
N SER A 173 11.78 31.25 -25.14
CA SER A 173 11.32 31.00 -23.77
C SER A 173 9.81 30.77 -23.77
N GLN A 174 9.38 29.58 -23.35
CA GLN A 174 7.97 29.21 -23.20
C GLN A 174 7.26 30.17 -22.21
N SER A 175 5.95 30.36 -22.37
CA SER A 175 5.14 31.07 -21.39
C SER A 175 4.29 30.09 -20.59
N ASP A 176 4.34 30.20 -19.26
CA ASP A 176 3.61 29.31 -18.34
C ASP A 176 2.09 29.31 -18.63
N HIS A 177 1.53 30.46 -19.04
CA HIS A 177 0.12 30.58 -19.45
C HIS A 177 -0.25 29.77 -20.70
N LEU A 178 0.66 29.58 -21.66
CA LEU A 178 0.39 28.75 -22.85
C LEU A 178 0.21 27.28 -22.44
N CYS A 179 1.10 26.80 -21.57
CA CYS A 179 1.03 25.46 -20.99
C CYS A 179 -0.33 25.20 -20.32
N ALA A 180 -0.71 26.06 -19.37
CA ALA A 180 -1.99 25.90 -18.68
C ALA A 180 -3.21 26.02 -19.63
N THR A 181 -3.13 26.83 -20.69
CA THR A 181 -4.21 26.94 -21.69
C THR A 181 -4.36 25.65 -22.51
N VAL A 182 -3.25 25.03 -22.94
CA VAL A 182 -3.25 23.74 -23.65
C VAL A 182 -3.78 22.64 -22.73
N LEU A 183 -3.27 22.58 -21.49
CA LEU A 183 -3.67 21.60 -20.50
C LEU A 183 -5.17 21.72 -20.14
N GLN A 184 -5.68 22.94 -19.95
CA GLN A 184 -7.10 23.18 -19.66
C GLN A 184 -8.01 22.71 -20.81
N ARG A 185 -7.56 22.85 -22.07
CA ARG A 185 -8.29 22.33 -23.24
C ARG A 185 -8.33 20.80 -23.20
N HIS A 186 -7.18 20.16 -22.99
CA HIS A 186 -7.10 18.70 -23.01
C HIS A 186 -7.87 18.05 -21.85
N ILE A 187 -7.79 18.60 -20.64
CA ILE A 187 -8.61 18.12 -19.50
C ILE A 187 -10.11 18.26 -19.82
N LYS A 188 -10.55 19.35 -20.43
CA LYS A 188 -11.95 19.52 -20.88
C LYS A 188 -12.37 18.55 -21.99
N GLU A 189 -11.44 17.96 -22.72
CA GLU A 189 -11.70 16.91 -23.72
C GLU A 189 -11.82 15.53 -23.03
N ILE A 190 -10.91 15.24 -22.10
CA ILE A 190 -10.97 14.05 -21.22
C ILE A 190 -12.30 14.01 -20.45
N GLU A 191 -12.71 15.13 -19.83
CA GLU A 191 -13.96 15.18 -19.07
C GLU A 191 -15.23 15.06 -19.93
N LYS A 192 -15.16 15.36 -21.24
CA LYS A 192 -16.28 15.25 -22.18
C LYS A 192 -16.40 13.91 -22.90
N SER A 193 -15.33 13.11 -22.93
CA SER A 193 -15.27 11.90 -23.75
C SER A 193 -16.04 10.70 -23.17
N THR A 194 -16.71 10.87 -22.03
CA THR A 194 -17.31 9.77 -21.26
C THR A 194 -18.82 9.87 -21.09
N SER A 195 -19.45 8.69 -21.10
CA SER A 195 -20.89 8.50 -20.89
C SER A 195 -21.27 8.60 -19.42
N ASP A 196 -22.45 9.16 -19.14
CA ASP A 196 -22.95 9.52 -17.80
C ASP A 196 -22.95 8.39 -16.74
N ASP A 197 -22.84 7.11 -17.13
CA ASP A 197 -22.95 5.95 -16.23
C ASP A 197 -21.64 5.45 -15.61
N GLU A 198 -20.47 5.71 -16.21
CA GLU A 198 -19.16 5.19 -15.72
C GLU A 198 -18.33 6.21 -14.93
N GLY A 199 -18.72 7.49 -14.94
CA GLY A 199 -18.01 8.57 -14.26
C GLY A 199 -16.89 9.20 -15.10
N THR A 200 -16.36 10.32 -14.62
CA THR A 200 -15.39 11.13 -15.36
C THR A 200 -13.98 10.56 -15.18
N PRO A 201 -13.25 10.18 -16.24
CA PRO A 201 -11.96 9.51 -16.08
C PRO A 201 -10.96 10.44 -15.40
N GLY A 202 -10.17 9.86 -14.49
CA GLY A 202 -9.10 10.58 -13.83
C GLY A 202 -8.01 11.00 -14.82
N TRP A 203 -7.11 11.88 -14.37
CA TRP A 203 -5.90 12.25 -15.09
C TRP A 203 -4.68 12.23 -14.15
N VAL A 204 -3.55 11.81 -14.70
CA VAL A 204 -2.24 11.79 -14.04
C VAL A 204 -1.31 12.72 -14.80
N LEU A 205 -0.93 13.85 -14.20
CA LEU A 205 0.08 14.75 -14.76
C LEU A 205 1.46 14.16 -14.47
N ASP A 206 2.23 13.86 -15.52
CA ASP A 206 3.63 13.46 -15.37
C ASP A 206 4.54 14.69 -15.38
N ASN A 207 5.50 14.73 -14.45
CA ASN A 207 6.56 15.74 -14.36
C ASN A 207 6.09 17.22 -14.22
N PHE A 208 4.83 17.48 -13.88
CA PHE A 208 4.25 18.83 -13.89
C PHE A 208 3.35 19.08 -12.67
N PRO A 209 3.46 20.25 -11.98
CA PRO A 209 4.29 21.41 -12.30
C PRO A 209 5.73 21.33 -11.74
N PRO A 210 6.77 21.73 -12.50
CA PRO A 210 8.15 21.83 -12.01
C PRO A 210 8.45 23.00 -11.05
N ASN A 211 7.77 24.15 -11.18
CA ASN A 211 8.10 25.40 -10.48
C ASN A 211 6.87 26.06 -9.82
N VAL A 212 7.10 26.93 -8.83
CA VAL A 212 6.06 27.72 -8.15
C VAL A 212 5.21 28.56 -9.13
N SER A 213 5.82 29.22 -10.12
CA SER A 213 5.09 30.05 -11.09
C SER A 213 4.00 29.27 -11.84
N GLN A 214 4.24 28.00 -12.12
CA GLN A 214 3.30 27.13 -12.81
C GLN A 214 2.23 26.57 -11.87
N VAL A 215 2.49 26.49 -10.56
CA VAL A 215 1.46 26.23 -9.55
C VAL A 215 0.44 27.36 -9.53
N ASP A 216 0.88 28.62 -9.53
CA ASP A 216 0.00 29.79 -9.53
C ASP A 216 -0.88 29.82 -10.79
N VAL A 217 -0.28 29.62 -11.96
CA VAL A 217 -1.00 29.61 -13.25
C VAL A 217 -1.97 28.41 -13.38
N LEU A 218 -1.65 27.25 -12.78
CA LEU A 218 -2.59 26.12 -12.67
C LEU A 218 -3.81 26.47 -11.81
N GLN A 219 -3.59 27.16 -10.67
CA GLN A 219 -4.67 27.63 -9.80
C GLN A 219 -5.56 28.65 -10.53
N GLU A 220 -4.98 29.61 -11.25
CA GLU A 220 -5.72 30.57 -12.10
C GLU A 220 -6.54 29.87 -13.20
N ALA A 221 -5.99 28.83 -13.82
CA ALA A 221 -6.67 28.02 -14.84
C ALA A 221 -7.77 27.11 -14.27
N GLY A 222 -7.91 27.01 -12.94
CA GLY A 222 -8.84 26.11 -12.26
C GLY A 222 -8.46 24.62 -12.37
N ILE A 223 -7.20 24.33 -12.65
CA ILE A 223 -6.67 22.97 -12.76
C ILE A 223 -6.02 22.61 -11.41
N GLN A 224 -6.82 22.03 -10.52
CA GLN A 224 -6.35 21.61 -9.19
C GLN A 224 -6.31 20.07 -9.13
N PRO A 225 -5.13 19.44 -8.95
CA PRO A 225 -5.07 18.02 -8.60
C PRO A 225 -5.61 17.82 -7.17
N ASP A 226 -6.13 16.63 -6.87
CA ASP A 226 -6.53 16.24 -5.51
C ASP A 226 -5.28 15.95 -4.65
N THR A 227 -4.24 15.35 -5.23
CA THR A 227 -2.97 15.05 -4.55
C THR A 227 -1.75 15.32 -5.43
N ILE A 228 -0.69 15.89 -4.84
CA ILE A 228 0.64 15.99 -5.46
C ILE A 228 1.59 15.00 -4.79
N ILE A 229 2.24 14.16 -5.58
CA ILE A 229 3.17 13.13 -5.12
C ILE A 229 4.58 13.54 -5.51
N CYS A 230 5.44 13.79 -4.52
CA CYS A 230 6.84 14.11 -4.71
C CYS A 230 7.71 12.88 -4.43
N LEU A 231 8.42 12.42 -5.46
CA LEU A 231 9.43 11.36 -5.31
C LEU A 231 10.73 11.97 -4.80
N THR A 232 11.17 11.59 -3.60
CA THR A 232 12.39 12.11 -2.98
C THR A 232 13.48 11.04 -2.91
N ASP A 233 14.73 11.44 -3.13
CA ASP A 233 15.90 10.61 -2.87
C ASP A 233 16.42 10.99 -1.49
N GLY A 234 16.34 10.06 -0.52
CA GLY A 234 16.91 10.27 0.81
C GLY A 234 18.44 10.08 0.82
N ASP A 235 18.96 9.70 1.98
CA ASP A 235 20.41 9.50 2.18
C ASP A 235 21.01 8.33 1.35
N ASP A 236 20.18 7.50 0.69
CA ASP A 236 20.62 6.40 -0.16
C ASP A 236 21.22 6.86 -1.51
N HIS A 237 21.09 8.14 -1.90
CA HIS A 237 21.68 8.76 -3.11
C HIS A 237 21.43 7.97 -4.44
N GLN A 238 20.28 7.31 -4.57
CA GLN A 238 19.99 6.43 -5.71
C GLN A 238 19.77 7.20 -7.00
N VAL A 239 19.27 8.42 -6.93
CA VAL A 239 19.09 9.29 -8.10
C VAL A 239 20.45 9.76 -8.61
N LEU A 240 21.36 10.18 -7.73
CA LEU A 240 22.75 10.51 -8.12
C LEU A 240 23.45 9.33 -8.81
N LYS A 241 23.28 8.12 -8.26
CA LYS A 241 23.82 6.91 -8.85
C LYS A 241 23.25 6.63 -10.25
N ARG A 242 21.92 6.63 -10.43
CA ARG A 242 21.28 6.43 -11.74
C ARG A 242 21.71 7.49 -12.76
N LEU A 243 21.89 8.73 -12.31
CA LEU A 243 22.27 9.87 -13.14
C LEU A 243 23.74 9.82 -13.57
N TYR A 244 24.63 9.29 -12.71
CA TYR A 244 25.99 8.92 -13.10
C TYR A 244 25.99 7.73 -14.06
N GLU A 245 25.25 6.65 -13.79
CA GLU A 245 25.16 5.47 -14.67
C GLU A 245 24.66 5.84 -16.08
N ALA A 246 23.66 6.72 -16.19
CA ALA A 246 23.14 7.23 -17.47
C ALA A 246 24.13 8.11 -18.24
N ASN A 247 24.97 8.90 -17.53
CA ASN A 247 25.94 9.83 -18.12
C ASN A 247 27.39 9.33 -18.02
N LYS A 248 27.59 8.04 -17.77
CA LYS A 248 28.90 7.50 -17.35
C LYS A 248 30.03 7.85 -18.32
N GLU A 249 29.80 7.68 -19.62
CA GLU A 249 30.81 7.96 -20.65
C GLU A 249 31.21 9.44 -20.75
N THR A 250 30.34 10.38 -20.38
CA THR A 250 30.63 11.81 -20.45
C THR A 250 31.35 12.26 -19.19
N VAL A 251 30.91 11.78 -18.02
CA VAL A 251 31.52 12.03 -16.72
C VAL A 251 32.90 11.39 -16.62
N ASP A 252 33.06 10.10 -16.95
CA ASP A 252 34.36 9.40 -16.94
C ASP A 252 35.36 10.09 -17.87
N ARG A 253 34.92 10.55 -19.05
CA ARG A 253 35.77 11.28 -20.00
C ARG A 253 36.20 12.65 -19.47
N ALA A 254 35.32 13.36 -18.76
CA ALA A 254 35.64 14.63 -18.13
C ALA A 254 36.61 14.46 -16.96
N ILE A 255 36.39 13.44 -16.10
CA ILE A 255 37.32 13.05 -15.03
C ILE A 255 38.70 12.71 -15.60
N MET A 256 38.76 11.88 -16.65
CA MET A 256 40.01 11.50 -17.31
C MET A 256 40.75 12.68 -17.93
N ARG A 257 40.01 13.62 -18.54
CA ARG A 257 40.59 14.88 -19.04
C ARG A 257 41.20 15.70 -17.91
N ARG A 258 40.46 15.90 -16.79
CA ARG A 258 40.97 16.66 -15.64
C ARG A 258 42.24 16.02 -15.05
N ILE A 259 42.26 14.69 -14.87
CA ILE A 259 43.44 13.96 -14.39
C ILE A 259 44.63 14.13 -15.34
N GLN A 260 44.40 14.18 -16.66
CA GLN A 260 45.46 14.42 -17.65
C GLN A 260 45.97 15.87 -17.61
N GLU A 261 45.08 16.85 -17.46
CA GLU A 261 45.42 18.27 -17.32
C GLU A 261 46.18 18.54 -16.00
N GLU A 262 45.74 17.95 -14.88
CA GLU A 262 46.44 18.00 -13.59
C GLU A 262 47.85 17.40 -13.66
N LYS A 263 48.06 16.32 -14.42
CA LYS A 263 49.38 15.72 -14.65
C LYS A 263 50.29 16.66 -15.45
N ILE A 264 49.79 17.21 -16.56
CA ILE A 264 50.54 18.17 -17.40
C ILE A 264 50.89 19.43 -16.58
N GLN A 265 49.99 19.91 -15.73
CA GLN A 265 50.26 21.05 -14.84
C GLN A 265 51.34 20.73 -13.80
N LYS A 266 51.34 19.54 -13.19
CA LYS A 266 52.40 19.11 -12.27
C LYS A 266 53.75 18.96 -12.97
N GLU A 267 53.78 18.31 -14.13
CA GLU A 267 55.01 18.20 -14.94
C GLU A 267 55.59 19.57 -15.32
N ASN A 268 54.74 20.52 -15.72
CA ASN A 268 55.16 21.90 -16.00
C ASN A 268 55.63 22.66 -14.74
N GLN A 269 54.99 22.45 -13.58
CA GLN A 269 55.45 23.03 -12.31
C GLN A 269 56.80 22.47 -11.86
N ASP A 270 57.00 21.15 -11.96
CA ASP A 270 58.27 20.49 -11.64
C ASP A 270 59.42 20.93 -12.56
N LEU A 271 59.12 21.21 -13.84
CA LEU A 271 60.07 21.80 -14.78
C LEU A 271 60.42 23.25 -14.39
N THR A 272 59.40 24.06 -14.06
CA THR A 272 59.60 25.47 -13.66
C THR A 272 60.41 25.60 -12.36
N GLN A 273 60.24 24.67 -11.41
CA GLN A 273 61.05 24.63 -10.17
C GLN A 273 62.51 24.26 -10.46
N LYS A 274 62.77 23.31 -11.36
CA LYS A 274 64.13 22.91 -11.74
C LYS A 274 64.91 23.99 -12.49
N GLU A 275 64.23 24.86 -13.25
CA GLU A 275 64.86 26.00 -13.91
C GLU A 275 65.27 27.09 -12.90
N GLN A 276 64.57 27.23 -11.77
CA GLN A 276 64.90 28.20 -10.72
C GLN A 276 66.07 27.80 -9.82
N GLU A 277 66.40 26.50 -9.71
CA GLU A 277 67.56 26.04 -8.91
C GLU A 277 68.92 26.24 -9.61
N PHE A 278 68.97 26.62 -10.88
CA PHE A 278 70.21 26.71 -11.66
C PHE A 278 70.92 28.09 -11.66
N GLU A 279 70.35 29.14 -11.06
CA GLU A 279 70.86 30.53 -11.14
C GLU A 279 71.50 31.12 -9.84
N VAL A 280 72.26 30.35 -9.03
CA VAL A 280 73.19 30.96 -8.04
C VAL A 280 74.50 30.14 -7.85
N PRO A 281 75.70 30.71 -8.13
CA PRO A 281 76.97 30.00 -7.93
C PRO A 281 77.71 30.34 -6.60
N SER A 282 77.81 29.32 -5.73
CA SER A 282 78.93 28.93 -4.83
C SER A 282 80.00 29.95 -4.34
N ALA A 283 80.16 30.07 -3.00
CA ALA A 283 81.46 30.33 -2.35
C ALA A 283 81.59 29.84 -0.86
N LEU A 284 82.15 28.64 -0.67
CA LEU A 284 83.15 28.21 0.36
C LEU A 284 83.01 28.52 1.90
N LYS A 285 82.91 27.42 2.69
CA LYS A 285 83.64 27.04 3.96
C LYS A 285 83.61 28.00 5.19
N THR A 286 83.31 27.57 6.43
CA THR A 286 84.10 26.63 7.30
C THR A 286 83.26 25.96 8.44
N VAL A 287 83.88 25.07 9.25
CA VAL A 287 83.35 24.00 10.16
C VAL A 287 84.40 23.81 11.32
N PRO A 288 84.14 23.37 12.60
CA PRO A 288 83.19 22.34 13.14
C PRO A 288 82.52 22.66 14.54
N GLU A 289 82.17 21.60 15.31
CA GLU A 289 81.89 21.44 16.78
C GLU A 289 80.44 21.62 17.31
N GLU A 290 79.87 20.74 18.16
CA GLU A 290 80.11 19.31 18.52
C GLU A 290 78.91 18.76 19.37
N ILE A 291 78.52 17.46 19.21
CA ILE A 291 77.85 16.54 20.20
C ILE A 291 76.43 16.97 20.72
N GLU A 292 75.38 16.16 21.00
CA GLU A 292 75.04 14.72 21.26
C GLU A 292 73.58 14.49 20.72
N GLU A 293 72.95 13.31 20.50
CA GLU A 293 73.35 11.89 20.65
C GLU A 293 72.75 10.92 19.57
N ASN A 294 71.59 10.27 19.82
CA ASN A 294 71.14 8.97 19.23
C ASN A 294 69.64 8.64 19.57
N PRO A 295 69.00 7.53 19.09
CA PRO A 295 69.32 6.63 17.96
C PRO A 295 68.14 6.20 17.02
N GLU A 296 68.52 5.73 15.82
CA GLU A 296 68.04 4.55 15.05
C GLU A 296 66.59 4.39 14.50
N ILE A 297 66.53 4.40 13.14
CA ILE A 297 65.70 3.54 12.29
C ILE A 297 66.63 2.51 11.61
N PRO A 298 66.27 1.22 11.46
CA PRO A 298 66.98 0.32 10.55
C PRO A 298 66.44 0.40 9.11
N ASN A 299 67.34 0.70 8.17
CA ASN A 299 67.08 0.64 6.73
C ASN A 299 66.88 -0.79 6.22
N THR A 300 66.19 -0.96 5.09
CA THR A 300 66.79 -1.61 3.90
C THR A 300 65.95 -1.41 2.63
N ALA A 301 66.57 -0.85 1.59
CA ALA A 301 66.18 -1.05 0.19
C ALA A 301 66.77 -2.40 -0.28
N GLU A 302 66.30 -3.08 -1.34
CA GLU A 302 66.47 -2.65 -2.73
C GLU A 302 65.67 -3.46 -3.77
N ASN A 303 65.29 -2.76 -4.84
CA ASN A 303 65.27 -3.15 -6.26
C ASN A 303 64.55 -4.42 -6.76
N GLY A 304 63.47 -4.19 -7.54
CA GLY A 304 62.87 -5.15 -8.49
C GLY A 304 62.31 -4.43 -9.73
N LYS A 305 63.06 -4.47 -10.84
CA LYS A 305 62.80 -3.71 -12.09
C LYS A 305 61.45 -3.95 -12.79
N THR A 306 60.92 -2.86 -13.35
CA THR A 306 60.17 -2.73 -14.62
C THR A 306 58.93 -3.58 -14.89
N LYS A 307 57.82 -2.88 -15.19
CA LYS A 307 57.03 -3.08 -16.43
C LYS A 307 56.19 -1.85 -16.75
N ASN A 308 56.19 -1.43 -18.01
CA ASN A 308 55.17 -0.54 -18.55
C ASN A 308 53.88 -1.35 -18.74
N GLU A 309 52.83 -1.03 -18.02
CA GLU A 309 51.47 -1.39 -18.41
C GLU A 309 50.63 -0.11 -18.40
N SER A 310 49.98 0.15 -19.54
CA SER A 310 49.07 1.28 -19.73
C SER A 310 47.78 1.02 -18.96
N GLN A 311 47.82 1.17 -17.64
CA GLN A 311 46.61 1.10 -16.81
C GLN A 311 45.67 2.24 -17.23
N ALA A 312 44.54 1.86 -17.82
CA ALA A 312 43.38 2.72 -17.89
C ALA A 312 43.01 3.07 -16.45
N VAL A 313 43.12 4.36 -16.11
CA VAL A 313 42.77 4.87 -14.77
C VAL A 313 41.25 4.84 -14.68
N VAL A 314 40.69 3.73 -14.18
CA VAL A 314 39.28 3.67 -13.81
C VAL A 314 39.07 4.65 -12.65
N PRO A 315 38.12 5.59 -12.73
CA PRO A 315 37.75 6.43 -11.59
C PRO A 315 37.38 5.53 -10.41
N GLN A 316 38.16 5.61 -9.32
CA GLN A 316 37.93 4.77 -8.15
C GLN A 316 36.74 5.32 -7.34
N ASP A 317 35.73 4.48 -7.09
CA ASP A 317 34.61 4.78 -6.19
C ASP A 317 35.12 4.94 -4.74
N HIS A 318 35.52 6.17 -4.37
CA HIS A 318 36.19 6.45 -3.08
C HIS A 318 35.34 6.19 -1.83
N LEU A 319 34.02 6.01 -1.97
CA LEU A 319 33.07 5.97 -0.86
C LEU A 319 32.06 4.80 -0.92
N GLY A 320 32.17 3.89 -1.89
CA GLY A 320 31.20 2.79 -2.05
C GLY A 320 29.78 3.21 -2.46
N LEU A 321 29.57 4.48 -2.80
CA LEU A 321 28.28 5.07 -3.20
C LEU A 321 27.80 4.62 -4.59
N GLY A 322 28.68 3.99 -5.38
CA GLY A 322 28.40 3.61 -6.77
C GLY A 322 28.52 4.76 -7.78
N TYR A 323 29.09 5.89 -7.36
CA TYR A 323 29.50 7.00 -8.22
C TYR A 323 30.74 7.70 -7.62
N PRO A 324 31.59 8.33 -8.45
CA PRO A 324 32.75 9.09 -7.99
C PRO A 324 32.34 10.43 -7.39
N ASP A 325 32.89 10.76 -6.22
CA ASP A 325 32.69 12.08 -5.61
C ASP A 325 33.64 13.11 -6.23
N CYS A 326 33.24 13.68 -7.37
CA CYS A 326 34.08 14.58 -8.16
C CYS A 326 33.37 15.89 -8.55
N PRO A 327 34.14 16.96 -8.88
CA PRO A 327 33.62 18.22 -9.41
C PRO A 327 32.60 18.11 -10.54
N GLU A 328 32.75 17.15 -11.45
CA GLU A 328 31.80 16.92 -12.55
C GLU A 328 30.41 16.49 -12.06
N MET A 329 30.36 15.79 -10.92
CA MET A 329 29.08 15.42 -10.29
C MET A 329 28.43 16.58 -9.51
N ASN A 330 29.11 17.71 -9.32
CA ASN A 330 28.54 18.84 -8.58
C ASN A 330 27.41 19.56 -9.33
N GLU A 331 27.42 19.57 -10.66
CA GLU A 331 26.30 20.10 -11.47
C GLU A 331 25.01 19.32 -11.16
N TYR A 332 25.09 17.98 -11.16
CA TYR A 332 23.97 17.11 -10.82
C TYR A 332 23.51 17.24 -9.36
N LYS A 333 24.45 17.38 -8.41
CA LYS A 333 24.11 17.70 -7.01
C LYS A 333 23.43 19.07 -6.88
N LEU A 334 23.80 20.05 -7.71
CA LEU A 334 23.19 21.38 -7.71
C LEU A 334 21.76 21.33 -8.27
N LEU A 335 21.50 20.54 -9.31
CA LEU A 335 20.15 20.30 -9.83
C LEU A 335 19.22 19.67 -8.77
N LEU A 336 19.72 18.69 -8.01
CA LEU A 336 18.98 18.09 -6.90
C LEU A 336 18.70 19.11 -5.78
N LYS A 337 19.69 19.91 -5.39
CA LYS A 337 19.49 21.00 -4.40
C LYS A 337 18.51 22.07 -4.87
N HIS A 338 18.53 22.42 -6.15
CA HIS A 338 17.58 23.35 -6.75
C HIS A 338 16.16 22.78 -6.69
N PHE A 339 15.98 21.50 -7.05
CA PHE A 339 14.68 20.83 -6.96
C PHE A 339 14.12 20.84 -5.53
N VAL A 340 14.93 20.50 -4.52
CA VAL A 340 14.50 20.54 -3.11
C VAL A 340 14.10 21.96 -2.70
N ALA A 341 14.90 22.97 -3.04
CA ALA A 341 14.61 24.37 -2.71
C ALA A 341 13.37 24.94 -3.43
N GLU A 342 13.04 24.48 -4.64
CA GLU A 342 11.77 24.81 -5.30
C GLU A 342 10.60 24.05 -4.69
N TRP A 343 10.78 22.79 -4.34
CA TRP A 343 9.75 21.97 -3.68
C TRP A 343 9.33 22.54 -2.32
N GLU A 344 10.28 22.96 -1.48
CA GLU A 344 10.00 23.65 -0.21
C GLU A 344 9.14 24.91 -0.39
N LYS A 345 9.37 25.69 -1.47
CA LYS A 345 8.55 26.87 -1.80
C LYS A 345 7.16 26.46 -2.30
N MET A 346 7.09 25.43 -3.14
CA MET A 346 5.82 24.90 -3.66
C MET A 346 4.94 24.38 -2.52
N GLN A 347 5.48 23.66 -1.54
CA GLN A 347 4.73 23.18 -0.37
C GLN A 347 3.98 24.30 0.37
N PHE A 348 4.56 25.50 0.45
CA PHE A 348 3.92 26.67 1.08
C PHE A 348 2.87 27.33 0.18
N ALA A 349 3.03 27.28 -1.15
CA ALA A 349 2.09 27.84 -2.12
C ALA A 349 0.90 26.90 -2.46
N LEU A 350 0.99 25.62 -2.10
CA LEU A 350 0.02 24.59 -2.46
C LEU A 350 -1.16 24.52 -1.50
N ASN A 351 -2.35 24.83 -2.01
CA ASN A 351 -3.64 24.60 -1.34
C ASN A 351 -4.15 23.14 -1.49
N VAL A 352 -3.24 22.18 -1.71
CA VAL A 352 -3.53 20.78 -2.11
C VAL A 352 -2.78 19.82 -1.19
N THR A 353 -3.37 18.66 -0.90
CA THR A 353 -2.68 17.60 -0.14
C THR A 353 -1.46 17.09 -0.91
N HIS A 354 -0.30 17.08 -0.27
CA HIS A 354 0.94 16.55 -0.83
C HIS A 354 1.43 15.32 -0.06
N CYS A 355 2.17 14.46 -0.76
CA CYS A 355 2.77 13.25 -0.23
C CYS A 355 4.22 13.16 -0.71
N GLU A 356 5.17 12.99 0.21
CA GLU A 356 6.56 12.68 -0.12
C GLU A 356 6.77 11.17 -0.03
N VAL A 357 7.32 10.59 -1.09
CA VAL A 357 7.59 9.16 -1.19
C VAL A 357 9.08 8.95 -1.45
N ASN A 358 9.77 8.41 -0.44
CA ASN A 358 11.20 8.16 -0.53
C ASN A 358 11.47 6.94 -1.43
N ILE A 359 12.23 7.16 -2.50
CA ILE A 359 12.59 6.18 -3.53
C ILE A 359 13.39 5.02 -2.92
N GLY A 360 14.47 5.36 -2.19
CA GLY A 360 15.41 4.42 -1.59
C GLY A 360 15.76 3.23 -2.51
N LYS A 361 15.87 2.04 -1.92
CA LYS A 361 16.07 0.76 -2.63
C LYS A 361 14.74 0.04 -2.98
N LYS A 362 13.60 0.75 -2.92
CA LYS A 362 12.28 0.17 -3.18
C LYS A 362 12.08 -0.11 -4.66
N SER A 363 11.33 -1.16 -4.97
CA SER A 363 10.86 -1.48 -6.31
C SER A 363 9.71 -0.55 -6.75
N PRO A 364 9.45 -0.41 -8.07
CA PRO A 364 8.33 0.39 -8.56
C PRO A 364 6.96 -0.07 -8.03
N GLY A 365 6.79 -1.36 -7.75
CA GLY A 365 5.56 -1.91 -7.17
C GLY A 365 5.35 -1.56 -5.70
N GLU A 366 6.43 -1.50 -4.90
CA GLU A 366 6.37 -1.07 -3.51
C GLU A 366 6.08 0.44 -3.41
N LEU A 367 6.72 1.25 -4.26
CA LEU A 367 6.46 2.69 -4.36
C LEU A 367 5.01 2.96 -4.80
N LEU A 368 4.49 2.21 -5.77
CA LEU A 368 3.07 2.28 -6.14
C LEU A 368 2.17 1.92 -4.95
N GLN A 369 2.48 0.87 -4.19
CA GLN A 369 1.67 0.46 -3.05
C GLN A 369 1.65 1.52 -1.93
N GLU A 370 2.77 2.18 -1.67
CA GLU A 370 2.89 3.29 -0.71
C GLU A 370 2.06 4.50 -1.16
N VAL A 371 2.15 4.90 -2.44
CA VAL A 371 1.29 5.94 -3.02
C VAL A 371 -0.20 5.58 -2.93
N LEU A 372 -0.56 4.33 -3.25
CA LEU A 372 -1.94 3.84 -3.15
C LEU A 372 -2.44 3.86 -1.70
N GLN A 373 -1.61 3.48 -0.73
CA GLN A 373 -1.96 3.60 0.68
C GLN A 373 -2.23 5.05 1.06
N HIS A 374 -1.36 6.00 0.68
CA HIS A 374 -1.58 7.43 0.95
C HIS A 374 -2.88 7.97 0.30
N MET A 375 -3.18 7.58 -0.94
CA MET A 375 -4.39 8.00 -1.64
C MET A 375 -5.67 7.34 -1.12
N GLU A 376 -5.63 6.07 -0.74
CA GLU A 376 -6.81 5.31 -0.31
C GLU A 376 -7.10 5.43 1.19
N LYS A 377 -6.10 5.73 2.03
CA LYS A 377 -6.25 5.86 3.49
C LYS A 377 -7.44 6.75 3.93
N PRO A 378 -7.69 7.95 3.36
CA PRO A 378 -8.84 8.77 3.73
C PRO A 378 -10.21 8.17 3.40
N PHE A 379 -10.27 7.12 2.58
CA PHE A 379 -11.51 6.51 2.07
C PHE A 379 -11.71 5.07 2.55
N CYS A 380 -10.69 4.46 3.16
CA CYS A 380 -10.74 3.14 3.77
C CYS A 380 -11.30 3.20 5.20
N TYR A 381 -11.93 2.12 5.65
CA TYR A 381 -12.13 1.92 7.08
C TYR A 381 -10.77 1.57 7.69
N GLU A 382 -10.29 2.41 8.60
CA GLU A 382 -9.30 1.98 9.58
C GLU A 382 -10.02 1.18 10.68
N SER A 383 -9.35 0.16 11.18
CA SER A 383 -9.71 -0.50 12.43
C SER A 383 -8.91 0.12 13.56
N TRP A 384 -9.55 0.35 14.71
CA TRP A 384 -8.89 0.85 15.90
C TRP A 384 -9.03 -0.13 17.06
N GLU A 385 -8.15 0.00 18.04
CA GLU A 385 -8.25 -0.73 19.29
C GLU A 385 -9.46 -0.21 20.09
N LEU A 386 -10.25 -1.11 20.69
CA LEU A 386 -11.28 -0.70 21.65
C LEU A 386 -10.60 -0.37 22.98
N SER A 387 -10.84 0.84 23.50
CA SER A 387 -10.42 1.21 24.85
C SER A 387 -11.41 0.69 25.90
N ALA A 388 -11.02 0.74 27.18
CA ALA A 388 -11.93 0.45 28.28
C ALA A 388 -13.07 1.48 28.36
N GLU A 389 -12.78 2.75 28.04
CA GLU A 389 -13.74 3.86 28.02
C GLU A 389 -14.80 3.65 26.91
N ASP A 390 -14.40 3.18 25.72
CA ASP A 390 -15.32 2.80 24.64
C ASP A 390 -16.27 1.64 25.07
N LEU A 391 -15.75 0.67 25.83
CA LEU A 391 -16.53 -0.47 26.33
C LEU A 391 -17.53 -0.05 27.42
N GLU A 392 -17.15 0.91 28.27
CA GLU A 392 -18.02 1.51 29.27
C GLU A 392 -19.14 2.33 28.60
N GLU A 393 -18.81 3.23 27.66
CA GLU A 393 -19.81 4.01 26.89
C GLU A 393 -20.81 3.12 26.14
N GLU A 394 -20.35 2.04 25.49
CA GLU A 394 -21.26 1.10 24.82
C GLU A 394 -22.14 0.32 25.81
N SER A 395 -21.62 0.00 27.01
CA SER A 395 -22.42 -0.65 28.06
C SER A 395 -23.50 0.29 28.63
N GLU A 396 -23.20 1.57 28.80
CA GLU A 396 -24.18 2.58 29.23
C GLU A 396 -25.26 2.82 28.17
N GLU A 397 -24.89 2.88 26.87
CA GLU A 397 -25.84 2.99 25.76
C GLU A 397 -26.80 1.78 25.72
N MET A 398 -26.31 0.57 25.99
CA MET A 398 -27.14 -0.65 26.03
C MET A 398 -28.01 -0.76 27.30
N ASN A 399 -27.50 -0.40 28.47
CA ASN A 399 -28.29 -0.41 29.70
C ASN A 399 -29.51 0.53 29.59
N ALA A 400 -29.33 1.72 28.99
CA ALA A 400 -30.42 2.66 28.74
C ALA A 400 -31.49 2.12 27.77
N LEU A 401 -31.15 1.19 26.86
CA LEU A 401 -32.13 0.50 26.00
C LEU A 401 -32.95 -0.52 26.79
N ASN A 402 -32.27 -1.39 27.55
CA ASN A 402 -32.89 -2.47 28.31
C ASN A 402 -33.80 -1.93 29.44
N GLU A 403 -33.42 -0.80 30.07
CA GLU A 403 -34.30 -0.08 31.00
C GLU A 403 -35.60 0.41 30.35
N GLN A 404 -35.56 0.81 29.06
CA GLN A 404 -36.76 1.27 28.36
C GLN A 404 -37.64 0.13 27.83
N GLU A 405 -37.06 -0.97 27.32
CA GLU A 405 -37.84 -2.17 26.97
C GLU A 405 -38.62 -2.67 28.20
N ARG A 406 -37.98 -2.69 29.38
CA ARG A 406 -38.63 -2.98 30.67
C ARG A 406 -39.67 -1.94 31.12
N GLY A 407 -39.56 -0.70 30.65
CA GLY A 407 -40.51 0.38 30.96
C GLY A 407 -41.81 0.29 30.18
N GLU A 408 -41.75 -0.15 28.91
CA GLU A 408 -42.92 -0.26 28.03
C GLU A 408 -43.76 -1.52 28.33
N ASP A 409 -43.17 -2.60 28.85
CA ASP A 409 -43.86 -3.83 29.27
C ASP A 409 -44.53 -3.78 30.66
N SER A 410 -44.69 -2.58 31.24
CA SER A 410 -45.17 -2.39 32.62
C SER A 410 -46.68 -2.64 32.88
N ILE A 411 -47.35 -3.46 32.06
CA ILE A 411 -48.69 -4.02 32.33
C ILE A 411 -48.81 -5.52 31.92
N SER A 412 -48.08 -6.42 32.59
CA SER A 412 -48.69 -7.64 33.16
C SER A 412 -47.75 -8.47 34.06
N GLU A 413 -48.20 -8.64 35.31
CA GLU A 413 -48.02 -9.82 36.19
C GLU A 413 -46.64 -10.51 36.28
N SER A 414 -45.84 -10.01 37.23
CA SER A 414 -45.18 -10.80 38.28
C SER A 414 -44.88 -12.29 38.00
N PHE A 415 -43.65 -12.56 37.56
CA PHE A 415 -42.94 -13.79 37.91
C PHE A 415 -41.58 -13.48 38.53
N SER A 416 -41.11 -14.40 39.37
CA SER A 416 -39.99 -14.22 40.30
C SER A 416 -38.67 -13.95 39.60
N ALA A 417 -37.96 -12.92 40.07
CA ALA A 417 -36.55 -12.71 39.74
C ALA A 417 -35.69 -13.80 40.41
N GLU A 418 -35.29 -14.79 39.62
CA GLU A 418 -33.96 -15.36 39.80
C GLU A 418 -33.00 -14.41 39.08
N GLU A 419 -31.98 -13.92 39.79
CA GLU A 419 -30.92 -13.10 39.23
C GLU A 419 -29.98 -13.99 38.40
N GLU A 420 -30.46 -14.46 37.24
CA GLU A 420 -29.54 -14.82 36.16
C GLU A 420 -28.82 -13.54 35.74
N GLU A 421 -27.49 -13.53 35.80
CA GLU A 421 -26.68 -12.47 35.19
C GLU A 421 -26.98 -12.46 33.69
N VAL A 422 -27.85 -11.53 33.26
CA VAL A 422 -28.18 -11.33 31.86
C VAL A 422 -26.89 -10.97 31.14
N ASP A 423 -26.40 -11.91 30.34
CA ASP A 423 -25.09 -11.86 29.70
C ASP A 423 -24.98 -10.61 28.79
N THR A 424 -24.38 -9.55 29.34
CA THR A 424 -24.23 -8.24 28.67
C THR A 424 -23.36 -8.31 27.41
N THR A 425 -22.69 -9.44 27.16
CA THR A 425 -21.97 -9.68 25.91
C THR A 425 -22.90 -10.00 24.74
N ALA A 426 -24.09 -10.57 25.00
CA ALA A 426 -24.98 -11.14 23.99
C ALA A 426 -25.62 -10.11 23.04
N GLN A 427 -25.55 -8.82 23.39
CA GLN A 427 -26.27 -7.73 22.72
C GLN A 427 -25.34 -6.70 22.04
N ARG A 428 -24.01 -6.87 22.12
CA ARG A 428 -23.04 -6.04 21.38
C ARG A 428 -23.10 -6.34 19.87
N THR A 429 -22.85 -5.33 19.03
CA THR A 429 -22.82 -5.51 17.56
C THR A 429 -21.54 -6.21 17.11
N LEU A 430 -21.51 -7.54 17.23
CA LEU A 430 -20.35 -8.36 16.89
C LEU A 430 -20.05 -8.45 15.39
N GLY A 431 -18.79 -8.75 15.09
CA GLY A 431 -18.24 -9.06 13.79
C GLY A 431 -18.89 -10.27 13.10
N ASP A 432 -18.57 -10.46 11.82
CA ASP A 432 -19.05 -11.61 11.04
C ASP A 432 -18.60 -12.96 11.63
N THR A 433 -17.57 -12.96 12.48
CA THR A 433 -17.05 -14.14 13.20
C THR A 433 -17.51 -14.22 14.65
N GLN A 434 -18.39 -13.34 15.12
CA GLN A 434 -18.88 -13.29 16.49
C GLN A 434 -17.73 -13.32 17.52
N HIS A 435 -17.73 -14.28 18.44
CA HIS A 435 -16.71 -14.51 19.48
C HIS A 435 -15.49 -15.31 18.99
N PHE A 436 -15.37 -15.58 17.68
CA PHE A 436 -14.24 -16.31 17.10
C PHE A 436 -13.22 -15.38 16.43
N CYS A 437 -11.93 -15.71 16.56
CA CYS A 437 -10.83 -15.00 15.92
C CYS A 437 -10.93 -15.02 14.38
N PRO A 438 -11.10 -13.87 13.71
CA PRO A 438 -11.22 -13.83 12.24
C PRO A 438 -9.89 -14.16 11.55
N VAL A 439 -8.76 -13.83 12.17
CA VAL A 439 -7.43 -14.15 11.64
C VAL A 439 -7.20 -15.66 11.68
N ALA A 440 -7.47 -16.34 12.80
CA ALA A 440 -7.30 -17.80 12.91
C ALA A 440 -8.19 -18.59 11.92
N LEU A 441 -9.42 -18.09 11.67
CA LEU A 441 -10.29 -18.65 10.65
C LEU A 441 -9.66 -18.54 9.26
N GLN A 442 -9.07 -17.40 8.91
CA GLN A 442 -8.51 -17.16 7.58
C GLN A 442 -7.10 -17.77 7.36
N THR A 443 -6.26 -17.87 8.39
CA THR A 443 -4.87 -18.38 8.29
C THR A 443 -4.76 -19.88 8.57
N HIS A 444 -5.50 -20.39 9.57
CA HIS A 444 -5.41 -21.78 10.02
C HIS A 444 -6.65 -22.61 9.69
N ASN A 445 -7.70 -22.00 9.14
CA ASN A 445 -8.97 -22.64 8.82
C ASN A 445 -9.60 -23.32 10.06
N VAL A 446 -9.59 -22.60 11.19
CA VAL A 446 -10.09 -23.02 12.51
C VAL A 446 -10.87 -21.89 13.15
N LEU A 447 -12.06 -22.20 13.68
CA LEU A 447 -12.78 -21.31 14.59
C LEU A 447 -12.13 -21.39 15.97
N TRP A 448 -11.43 -20.33 16.37
CA TRP A 448 -10.78 -20.24 17.68
C TRP A 448 -11.60 -19.31 18.58
N PRO A 449 -12.20 -19.78 19.69
CA PRO A 449 -12.99 -18.95 20.58
C PRO A 449 -12.10 -17.97 21.34
N CYS A 450 -12.55 -16.73 21.47
CA CYS A 450 -11.83 -15.64 22.11
C CYS A 450 -12.61 -15.09 23.30
N GLY A 451 -11.90 -14.55 24.28
CA GLY A 451 -12.49 -13.74 25.34
C GLY A 451 -12.41 -12.25 25.02
N ASP A 452 -13.15 -11.45 25.80
CA ASP A 452 -13.33 -10.01 25.57
C ASP A 452 -12.06 -9.14 25.67
N GLN A 453 -10.96 -9.69 26.22
CA GLN A 453 -9.75 -8.94 26.57
C GLN A 453 -8.98 -8.38 25.37
N ILE A 454 -9.06 -9.01 24.20
CA ILE A 454 -8.29 -8.61 23.00
C ILE A 454 -9.29 -8.33 21.88
N ALA A 455 -9.75 -7.08 21.80
CA ALA A 455 -10.77 -6.63 20.86
C ALA A 455 -10.30 -5.47 19.97
N ALA A 456 -10.84 -5.38 18.76
CA ALA A 456 -10.69 -4.23 17.86
C ALA A 456 -12.01 -3.97 17.12
N LYS A 457 -12.27 -2.69 16.81
CA LYS A 457 -13.48 -2.26 16.12
C LYS A 457 -13.19 -2.07 14.63
N TYR A 458 -14.05 -2.62 13.77
CA TYR A 458 -13.96 -2.43 12.32
C TYR A 458 -15.35 -2.37 11.70
N ARG A 459 -15.64 -1.31 10.93
CA ARG A 459 -16.98 -1.05 10.34
C ARG A 459 -18.12 -1.08 11.38
N GLU A 460 -17.89 -0.47 12.54
CA GLU A 460 -18.75 -0.52 13.75
C GLU A 460 -18.98 -1.90 14.37
N LYS A 461 -18.36 -2.95 13.85
CA LYS A 461 -18.45 -4.29 14.44
C LYS A 461 -17.24 -4.59 15.32
N ILE A 462 -17.48 -5.26 16.44
CA ILE A 462 -16.43 -5.70 17.37
C ILE A 462 -15.89 -7.06 16.92
N TYR A 463 -14.56 -7.18 16.82
CA TYR A 463 -13.88 -8.44 16.56
C TYR A 463 -12.96 -8.77 17.74
N TYR A 464 -12.96 -10.04 18.14
CA TYR A 464 -12.10 -10.56 19.20
C TYR A 464 -10.96 -11.40 18.61
N PHE A 465 -9.82 -11.45 19.30
CA PHE A 465 -8.59 -12.08 18.82
C PHE A 465 -8.00 -13.08 19.81
N SER A 466 -7.32 -14.08 19.26
CA SER A 466 -6.67 -15.15 20.04
C SER A 466 -5.34 -14.75 20.65
N SER A 467 -4.72 -13.68 20.12
CA SER A 467 -3.43 -13.12 20.55
C SER A 467 -3.32 -11.67 20.08
N GLN A 468 -2.43 -10.89 20.72
CA GLN A 468 -2.13 -9.53 20.26
C GLN A 468 -1.56 -9.53 18.83
N GLU A 469 -0.69 -10.48 18.48
CA GLU A 469 -0.18 -10.65 17.10
C GLU A 469 -1.30 -10.79 16.06
N ALA A 470 -2.38 -11.50 16.40
CA ALA A 470 -3.56 -11.64 15.53
C ALA A 470 -4.35 -10.32 15.43
N LYS A 471 -4.44 -9.54 16.53
CA LYS A 471 -5.01 -8.19 16.51
C LYS A 471 -4.18 -7.26 15.62
N ASP A 472 -2.85 -7.24 15.77
CA ASP A 472 -1.94 -6.40 15.00
C ASP A 472 -2.02 -6.71 13.48
N LEU A 473 -2.05 -7.99 13.11
CA LEU A 473 -2.26 -8.44 11.73
C LEU A 473 -3.62 -8.00 11.18
N PHE A 474 -4.67 -8.01 12.00
CA PHE A 474 -5.98 -7.50 11.64
C PHE A 474 -5.96 -5.98 11.47
N LEU A 475 -5.32 -5.24 12.38
CA LEU A 475 -5.22 -3.78 12.32
C LEU A 475 -4.50 -3.31 11.05
N GLN A 476 -3.51 -4.06 10.57
CA GLN A 476 -2.81 -3.76 9.31
C GLN A 476 -3.70 -3.93 8.06
N ASN A 477 -4.56 -4.94 8.01
CA ASN A 477 -5.34 -5.30 6.81
C ASN A 477 -6.70 -5.94 7.14
N PRO A 478 -7.62 -5.20 7.80
CA PRO A 478 -8.87 -5.78 8.32
C PRO A 478 -9.80 -6.27 7.20
N ALA A 479 -9.76 -5.62 6.04
CA ALA A 479 -10.54 -5.96 4.85
C ALA A 479 -10.26 -7.36 4.28
N LYS A 480 -9.15 -8.01 4.66
CA LYS A 480 -8.78 -9.38 4.26
C LYS A 480 -9.46 -10.46 5.12
N PHE A 481 -9.83 -10.13 6.36
CA PHE A 481 -10.31 -11.08 7.37
C PHE A 481 -11.84 -11.02 7.59
N VAL A 482 -12.50 -9.99 7.03
CA VAL A 482 -13.92 -9.69 7.20
C VAL A 482 -14.67 -9.92 5.89
N SER A 483 -15.95 -10.31 5.96
CA SER A 483 -16.74 -10.47 4.74
C SER A 483 -16.99 -9.11 4.07
N GLN A 484 -16.77 -9.04 2.75
CA GLN A 484 -17.04 -7.83 1.98
C GLN A 484 -18.37 -7.91 1.26
N THR A 485 -18.59 -9.02 0.55
CA THR A 485 -19.79 -9.33 -0.25
C THR A 485 -20.14 -10.82 -0.27
N VAL A 486 -19.14 -11.69 -0.04
CA VAL A 486 -19.28 -13.16 0.01
C VAL A 486 -19.14 -13.62 1.46
N PRO A 487 -19.99 -14.55 1.95
CA PRO A 487 -19.85 -15.14 3.28
C PRO A 487 -18.48 -15.79 3.50
N LEU A 488 -17.98 -15.73 4.74
CA LEU A 488 -16.74 -16.42 5.13
C LEU A 488 -16.90 -17.94 4.95
N LYS A 489 -15.86 -18.60 4.45
CA LYS A 489 -15.88 -20.05 4.26
C LYS A 489 -15.79 -20.74 5.64
N PRO A 490 -16.70 -21.67 5.97
CA PRO A 490 -16.61 -22.41 7.23
C PRO A 490 -15.38 -23.33 7.23
N PRO A 491 -14.81 -23.63 8.41
CA PRO A 491 -13.69 -24.55 8.54
C PRO A 491 -14.07 -25.98 8.13
N ALA A 492 -13.07 -26.78 7.77
CA ALA A 492 -13.28 -28.19 7.48
C ALA A 492 -13.85 -28.92 8.72
N LEU A 493 -14.96 -29.65 8.52
CA LEU A 493 -15.68 -30.34 9.59
C LEU A 493 -14.80 -31.40 10.27
N ARG A 494 -14.77 -31.38 11.62
CA ARG A 494 -14.06 -32.33 12.47
C ARG A 494 -15.04 -32.87 13.49
N ILE A 495 -15.46 -34.13 13.35
CA ILE A 495 -16.55 -34.72 14.13
C ILE A 495 -16.01 -35.89 14.97
N PHE A 496 -16.19 -35.82 16.28
CA PHE A 496 -15.97 -36.95 17.18
C PHE A 496 -17.31 -37.64 17.47
N MET A 497 -17.43 -38.91 17.08
CA MET A 497 -18.63 -39.71 17.38
C MET A 497 -18.45 -40.49 18.69
N LEU A 498 -19.21 -40.09 19.71
CA LEU A 498 -19.23 -40.70 21.04
C LEU A 498 -20.52 -41.52 21.26
N GLY A 499 -20.56 -42.32 22.33
CA GLY A 499 -21.70 -43.17 22.68
C GLY A 499 -21.32 -44.61 23.07
N THR A 500 -22.30 -45.37 23.56
CA THR A 500 -22.11 -46.72 24.14
C THR A 500 -21.64 -47.78 23.15
N ARG A 501 -21.09 -48.90 23.64
CA ARG A 501 -20.66 -50.02 22.79
C ARG A 501 -21.88 -50.62 22.07
N GLY A 502 -21.72 -50.98 20.79
CA GLY A 502 -22.81 -51.48 19.95
C GLY A 502 -23.67 -50.42 19.26
N SER A 503 -23.60 -49.13 19.63
CA SER A 503 -24.44 -48.06 19.06
C SER A 503 -24.13 -47.66 17.60
N GLY A 504 -23.42 -48.49 16.84
CA GLY A 504 -23.16 -48.29 15.41
C GLY A 504 -22.21 -47.16 15.02
N LYS A 505 -21.56 -46.47 15.98
CA LYS A 505 -20.69 -45.29 15.73
C LYS A 505 -19.73 -45.44 14.55
N THR A 506 -19.01 -46.56 14.47
CA THR A 506 -18.03 -46.80 13.39
C THR A 506 -18.72 -46.93 12.03
N THR A 507 -19.86 -47.63 11.96
CA THR A 507 -20.64 -47.81 10.74
C THR A 507 -21.28 -46.50 10.29
N GLN A 508 -21.92 -45.79 11.22
CA GLN A 508 -22.57 -44.50 10.96
C GLN A 508 -21.53 -43.41 10.64
N GLY A 509 -20.38 -43.43 11.29
CA GLY A 509 -19.27 -42.51 11.04
C GLY A 509 -18.59 -42.74 9.69
N ALA A 510 -18.37 -44.00 9.30
CA ALA A 510 -17.89 -44.34 7.96
C ALA A 510 -18.88 -43.91 6.88
N TRP A 511 -20.17 -44.17 7.08
CA TRP A 511 -21.24 -43.76 6.16
C TRP A 511 -21.34 -42.23 6.04
N LEU A 512 -21.39 -41.52 7.17
CA LEU A 512 -21.47 -40.05 7.22
C LEU A 512 -20.23 -39.40 6.58
N ALA A 513 -19.04 -39.94 6.85
CA ALA A 513 -17.82 -39.48 6.22
C ALA A 513 -17.86 -39.66 4.68
N GLN A 514 -18.39 -40.78 4.19
CA GLN A 514 -18.59 -40.99 2.76
C GLN A 514 -19.58 -39.98 2.15
N GLN A 515 -20.69 -39.67 2.82
CA GLN A 515 -21.67 -38.69 2.32
C GLN A 515 -21.12 -37.25 2.30
N LEU A 516 -20.31 -36.88 3.29
CA LEU A 516 -19.74 -35.54 3.44
C LEU A 516 -18.36 -35.36 2.78
N GLY A 517 -17.79 -36.41 2.16
CA GLY A 517 -16.44 -36.38 1.58
C GLY A 517 -15.32 -36.22 2.61
N LEU A 518 -15.53 -36.66 3.85
CA LEU A 518 -14.59 -36.55 4.97
C LEU A 518 -13.75 -37.83 5.13
N PHE A 519 -12.61 -37.71 5.81
CA PHE A 519 -11.80 -38.87 6.19
C PHE A 519 -12.33 -39.52 7.48
N HIS A 520 -12.76 -40.78 7.39
CA HIS A 520 -13.11 -41.58 8.57
C HIS A 520 -11.84 -42.12 9.25
N ILE A 521 -11.57 -41.67 10.49
CA ILE A 521 -10.38 -42.07 11.25
C ILE A 521 -10.77 -43.04 12.38
N GLN A 522 -10.52 -44.33 12.17
CA GLN A 522 -10.57 -45.34 13.23
C GLN A 522 -9.30 -45.25 14.09
N PHE A 523 -9.26 -44.25 14.99
CA PHE A 523 -8.09 -43.93 15.81
C PHE A 523 -7.48 -45.16 16.50
N ARG A 524 -8.30 -46.05 17.08
CA ARG A 524 -7.80 -47.25 17.75
C ARG A 524 -7.09 -48.22 16.81
N GLU A 525 -7.54 -48.37 15.57
CA GLU A 525 -6.91 -49.26 14.58
C GLU A 525 -5.61 -48.66 14.03
N GLN A 526 -5.58 -47.35 13.77
CA GLN A 526 -4.34 -46.66 13.38
C GLN A 526 -3.30 -46.68 14.50
N LEU A 527 -3.72 -46.42 15.74
CA LEU A 527 -2.85 -46.54 16.91
C LEU A 527 -2.37 -48.00 17.10
N GLN A 528 -3.25 -48.98 16.88
CA GLN A 528 -2.89 -50.40 16.94
C GLN A 528 -1.83 -50.78 15.92
N MET A 529 -1.95 -50.31 14.66
CA MET A 529 -0.95 -50.51 13.61
C MET A 529 0.40 -49.87 13.98
N LEU A 530 0.39 -48.62 14.45
CA LEU A 530 1.61 -47.90 14.87
C LEU A 530 2.30 -48.56 16.07
N ILE A 531 1.54 -49.08 17.03
CA ILE A 531 2.08 -49.82 18.18
C ILE A 531 2.63 -51.18 17.72
N MET A 532 1.93 -51.93 16.86
CA MET A 532 2.40 -53.21 16.34
C MET A 532 3.66 -53.05 15.50
N ALA A 533 3.78 -51.99 14.71
CA ALA A 533 5.00 -51.66 13.96
C ALA A 533 6.22 -51.45 14.87
N LYS A 534 6.04 -50.86 16.07
CA LYS A 534 7.12 -50.60 17.03
C LYS A 534 7.41 -51.75 17.99
N THR A 535 6.37 -52.44 18.47
CA THR A 535 6.46 -53.40 19.59
C THR A 535 6.26 -54.86 19.18
N LYS A 536 5.79 -55.11 17.94
CA LYS A 536 5.38 -56.43 17.42
C LYS A 536 4.33 -57.16 18.28
N ARG A 537 3.63 -56.44 19.16
CA ARG A 537 2.58 -56.99 20.05
C ARG A 537 1.29 -56.19 19.89
N GLN A 538 0.16 -56.89 19.99
CA GLN A 538 -1.15 -56.28 19.96
C GLN A 538 -1.57 -55.86 21.38
N VAL A 539 -2.22 -54.70 21.51
CA VAL A 539 -2.75 -54.22 22.79
C VAL A 539 -4.22 -54.64 22.86
N PRO A 540 -4.63 -55.48 23.84
CA PRO A 540 -6.03 -55.90 24.00
C PRO A 540 -6.95 -54.69 24.30
N LYS A 541 -8.27 -54.86 24.20
CA LYS A 541 -9.20 -53.82 24.68
C LYS A 541 -9.23 -53.84 26.20
N THR A 542 -9.38 -52.67 26.83
CA THR A 542 -9.61 -52.57 28.28
C THR A 542 -10.84 -53.38 28.69
N ASP A 543 -11.93 -53.28 27.93
CA ASP A 543 -13.15 -54.09 28.12
C ASP A 543 -12.91 -55.62 28.04
N GLU A 544 -11.91 -56.06 27.27
CA GLU A 544 -11.58 -57.49 27.11
C GLU A 544 -10.80 -58.03 28.30
N LEU A 545 -10.20 -57.17 29.13
CA LEU A 545 -9.54 -57.56 30.38
C LEU A 545 -10.57 -57.74 31.51
N VAL A 546 -11.49 -56.76 31.70
CA VAL A 546 -12.56 -56.84 32.71
C VAL A 546 -13.43 -58.08 32.51
N SER A 547 -13.71 -58.42 31.24
CA SER A 547 -14.48 -59.62 30.87
C SER A 547 -13.84 -60.96 31.29
N LEU A 548 -12.54 -60.99 31.65
CA LEU A 548 -11.84 -62.22 32.04
C LEU A 548 -11.76 -62.39 33.57
N GLU A 549 -11.79 -61.30 34.33
CA GLU A 549 -11.73 -61.32 35.79
C GLU A 549 -13.12 -61.72 36.35
N ASP A 550 -14.19 -61.05 35.93
CA ASP A 550 -15.56 -61.30 36.41
C ASP A 550 -16.09 -62.72 36.12
N ASN A 551 -15.59 -63.38 35.07
CA ASN A 551 -16.03 -64.72 34.67
C ASN A 551 -15.26 -65.85 35.36
N SER A 552 -14.11 -65.58 36.00
CA SER A 552 -13.27 -66.63 36.59
C SER A 552 -13.96 -67.28 37.80
N GLU A 553 -14.46 -66.47 38.73
CA GLU A 553 -15.02 -66.94 40.00
C GLU A 553 -16.36 -67.66 39.81
N ASP A 554 -17.19 -67.17 38.89
CA ASP A 554 -18.52 -67.73 38.60
C ASP A 554 -18.46 -69.01 37.73
N LEU A 555 -17.42 -69.19 36.89
CA LEU A 555 -17.14 -70.49 36.26
C LEU A 555 -16.61 -71.50 37.26
N ASP A 556 -15.67 -71.14 38.14
CA ASP A 556 -15.13 -72.07 39.13
C ASP A 556 -16.19 -72.52 40.15
N ALA A 557 -17.15 -71.65 40.50
CA ALA A 557 -18.32 -72.02 41.28
C ALA A 557 -19.20 -73.06 40.55
N LYS A 558 -19.53 -72.83 39.27
CA LYS A 558 -20.35 -73.74 38.45
C LYS A 558 -19.66 -75.06 38.13
N ILE A 559 -18.33 -75.08 38.02
CA ILE A 559 -17.54 -76.30 37.85
C ILE A 559 -17.57 -77.16 39.12
N LYS A 560 -17.50 -76.55 40.31
CA LYS A 560 -17.66 -77.26 41.58
C LYS A 560 -19.08 -77.78 41.79
N GLU A 561 -20.10 -76.98 41.45
CA GLU A 561 -21.52 -77.38 41.55
C GLU A 561 -21.85 -78.55 40.59
N ALA A 562 -21.19 -78.64 39.43
CA ALA A 562 -21.31 -79.77 38.51
C ALA A 562 -20.53 -81.04 38.95
N GLN A 563 -19.60 -80.93 39.91
CA GLN A 563 -18.81 -82.04 40.45
C GLN A 563 -19.36 -82.48 41.80
N GLY A 564 -20.56 -83.08 41.78
CA GLY A 564 -21.25 -83.52 42.99
C GLY A 564 -20.42 -84.47 43.87
N MET A 565 -20.04 -83.98 45.05
CA MET A 565 -19.57 -84.78 46.18
C MET A 565 -20.46 -84.47 47.38
N GLU A 566 -21.37 -85.39 47.70
CA GLU A 566 -22.07 -85.41 48.97
C GLU A 566 -21.10 -85.91 50.05
N ASP A 567 -21.01 -85.20 51.17
CA ASP A 567 -20.69 -85.82 52.46
C ASP A 567 -21.73 -85.37 53.49
N THR A 568 -22.46 -86.35 54.01
CA THR A 568 -23.68 -86.17 54.80
C THR A 568 -23.43 -85.81 56.26
N SER A 569 -24.18 -84.85 56.81
CA SER A 569 -24.88 -85.03 58.11
C SER A 569 -25.85 -83.89 58.48
N ALA A 570 -27.15 -84.22 58.51
CA ALA A 570 -28.12 -83.95 59.61
C ALA A 570 -27.86 -82.74 60.54
N ASN A 571 -28.74 -81.73 60.71
CA ASN A 571 -30.19 -81.80 60.92
C ASN A 571 -30.88 -80.42 60.87
N ASP A 572 -32.14 -80.41 60.41
CA ASP A 572 -33.34 -79.72 60.92
C ASP A 572 -33.26 -78.32 61.59
N ASN A 573 -33.84 -77.30 60.95
CA ASN A 573 -35.26 -76.91 61.15
C ASN A 573 -35.66 -75.60 60.43
N ASP A 574 -36.92 -75.55 59.98
CA ASP A 574 -37.87 -74.42 59.82
C ASP A 574 -37.32 -72.96 59.71
N CYS A 575 -37.76 -72.13 58.76
CA CYS A 575 -39.17 -71.74 58.61
C CYS A 575 -39.48 -71.00 57.28
N GLU A 576 -40.77 -70.75 57.03
CA GLU A 576 -41.36 -70.27 55.77
C GLU A 576 -41.40 -68.73 55.57
N VAL A 577 -41.95 -68.36 54.40
CA VAL A 577 -42.66 -67.10 54.05
C VAL A 577 -41.82 -65.95 53.46
N GLY A 578 -42.14 -65.57 52.21
CA GLY A 578 -41.56 -64.37 51.58
C GLY A 578 -41.92 -64.09 50.12
N CYS A 579 -43.08 -64.52 49.62
CA CYS A 579 -43.49 -64.24 48.24
C CYS A 579 -43.99 -62.79 48.09
N THR A 580 -43.56 -62.03 47.07
CA THR A 580 -44.46 -61.42 46.05
C THR A 580 -43.75 -60.53 45.01
N MET A 581 -44.06 -60.85 43.74
CA MET A 581 -44.32 -59.98 42.57
C MET A 581 -43.20 -59.07 42.00
N LYS A 582 -42.82 -59.15 40.71
CA LYS A 582 -43.60 -58.95 39.45
C LYS A 582 -44.17 -57.51 39.35
N CYS A 583 -44.10 -56.78 38.24
CA CYS A 583 -44.09 -57.24 36.85
C CYS A 583 -43.60 -56.18 35.82
N LYS A 584 -42.96 -56.67 34.75
CA LYS A 584 -43.10 -56.26 33.32
C LYS A 584 -42.97 -54.79 32.88
N CYS A 585 -41.96 -54.57 32.03
CA CYS A 585 -42.07 -53.68 30.87
C CYS A 585 -43.14 -54.19 29.87
N ALA A 586 -43.75 -53.29 29.10
CA ALA A 586 -44.54 -53.62 27.92
C ALA A 586 -44.22 -52.64 26.78
N ASN A 587 -44.11 -53.16 25.56
CA ASN A 587 -43.82 -52.41 24.34
C ASN A 587 -44.99 -51.51 23.90
N ILE A 588 -44.68 -50.45 23.15
CA ILE A 588 -45.63 -49.73 22.30
C ILE A 588 -45.10 -49.74 20.87
N SER A 589 -45.95 -50.10 19.91
CA SER A 589 -45.72 -49.88 18.48
C SER A 589 -47.07 -49.75 17.76
N SER A 590 -47.17 -48.79 16.84
CA SER A 590 -48.35 -48.46 16.00
C SER A 590 -49.62 -48.04 16.79
N TYR A 591 -50.35 -46.99 16.39
CA TYR A 591 -50.38 -46.26 15.11
C TYR A 591 -49.99 -44.79 15.24
#